data_AF-A0A1Y4M1F3-F1
#
_entry.id   AF-A0A1Y4M1F3-F1
#
_cell.length_a   1.000
_cell.length_b   1.000
_cell.length_c   1.000
_cell.angle_alpha   90.00
_cell.angle_beta   90.00
_cell.angle_gamma   90.00
#
_symmetry.space_group_name_H-M   'P 1'
#
loop_
_entity.id
_entity.type
_entity.pdbx_description
1 polymer ?
#
loop_
_entity_poly.entity_id
_entity_poly.type
_entity_poly.pdbx_seq_one_letter_code
_entity_poly.pdbx_strand_id
1 'polypeptide(L)'
;MVRRWDFSENEWACRDLLIADFPDAVRRWTAEELEDMDTQELLYETGDSDPQTAVQMMKLLLDTAESHLQEPEVAQQLLGWDMCDLCRNQFVQAPLLKQLKHDDRLARQLFQSAYVGDAQEDLLDACDWFGEAELKTHLQELLEENPLFEGFD
;
A
#
# COMPACT_ATOMS: atom_id res chain seq x y z
N MET A 1 -18.60 -2.73 5.32
CA MET A 1 -18.25 -2.75 3.89
C MET A 1 -18.22 -1.31 3.44
N VAL A 2 -17.01 -0.77 3.24
CA VAL A 2 -16.76 0.58 2.72
C VAL A 2 -17.60 0.71 1.46
N ARG A 3 -18.66 1.52 1.52
CA ARG A 3 -19.69 1.49 0.48
C ARG A 3 -19.41 2.39 -0.70
N ARG A 4 -18.36 3.22 -0.68
CA ARG A 4 -17.94 4.03 -1.83
C ARG A 4 -16.45 4.30 -1.73
N TRP A 5 -15.70 3.88 -2.73
CA TRP A 5 -14.34 4.36 -3.04
C TRP A 5 -14.41 5.78 -3.63
N ASP A 6 -15.24 6.61 -3.01
CA ASP A 6 -15.46 8.00 -3.33
C ASP A 6 -14.96 8.81 -2.13
N PHE A 7 -13.68 9.18 -2.19
CA PHE A 7 -13.01 9.93 -1.13
C PHE A 7 -13.61 11.33 -0.94
N SER A 8 -14.41 11.84 -1.89
CA SER A 8 -15.14 13.09 -1.72
C SER A 8 -16.35 12.96 -0.79
N GLU A 9 -16.93 11.76 -0.71
CA GLU A 9 -18.04 11.46 0.21
C GLU A 9 -17.56 10.81 1.52
N ASN A 10 -16.41 10.14 1.52
CA ASN A 10 -15.89 9.42 2.68
C ASN A 10 -14.36 9.43 2.74
N GLU A 11 -13.79 10.61 2.99
CA GLU A 11 -12.35 10.86 3.14
C GLU A 11 -11.67 9.88 4.11
N TRP A 12 -12.35 9.53 5.21
CA TRP A 12 -11.81 8.68 6.27
C TRP A 12 -12.08 7.18 6.08
N ALA A 13 -12.65 6.77 4.94
CA ALA A 13 -13.11 5.39 4.72
C ALA A 13 -12.02 4.34 4.94
N CYS A 14 -10.80 4.61 4.47
CA CYS A 14 -9.69 3.66 4.57
C CYS A 14 -9.21 3.53 6.01
N ARG A 15 -8.97 4.65 6.69
CA ARG A 15 -8.65 4.68 8.12
C ARG A 15 -9.69 3.94 8.97
N ASP A 16 -10.97 4.26 8.79
CA ASP A 16 -12.04 3.67 9.58
C ASP A 16 -12.16 2.15 9.34
N LEU A 17 -11.90 1.69 8.11
CA LEU A 17 -11.79 0.26 7.79
C LEU A 17 -10.62 -0.39 8.53
N LEU A 18 -9.44 0.24 8.51
CA LEU A 18 -8.26 -0.30 9.20
C LEU A 18 -8.47 -0.37 10.72
N ILE A 19 -9.07 0.66 11.33
CA ILE A 19 -9.40 0.67 12.76
C ILE A 19 -10.38 -0.46 13.11
N ALA A 20 -11.37 -0.70 12.25
CA ALA A 20 -12.38 -1.74 12.47
C ALA A 20 -11.81 -3.17 12.35
N ASP A 21 -10.94 -3.41 11.36
CA ASP A 21 -10.42 -4.75 11.05
C ASP A 21 -9.12 -5.09 11.82
N PHE A 22 -8.41 -4.08 12.35
CA PHE A 22 -7.18 -4.26 13.13
C PHE A 22 -7.24 -3.60 14.53
N PRO A 23 -8.24 -3.92 15.37
CA PRO A 23 -8.41 -3.29 16.68
C PRO A 23 -7.20 -3.46 17.61
N ASP A 24 -6.50 -4.61 17.51
CA ASP A 24 -5.30 -4.87 18.31
C ASP A 24 -4.09 -4.03 17.89
N ALA A 25 -3.98 -3.68 16.61
CA ALA A 25 -2.90 -2.84 16.09
C ALA A 25 -3.08 -1.39 16.55
N VAL A 26 -4.33 -0.92 16.55
CA VAL A 26 -4.67 0.47 16.86
C VAL A 26 -4.87 0.74 18.35
N ARG A 27 -4.88 -0.29 19.20
CA ARG A 27 -5.09 -0.16 20.66
C ARG A 27 -4.08 0.72 21.39
N ARG A 28 -2.95 1.04 20.76
CA ARG A 28 -1.91 1.90 21.34
C ARG A 28 -2.30 3.37 21.37
N TRP A 29 -3.26 3.76 20.53
CA TRP A 29 -3.82 5.09 20.48
C TRP A 29 -5.17 5.15 21.19
N THR A 30 -5.48 6.32 21.72
CA THR A 30 -6.81 6.70 22.18
C THR A 30 -7.73 6.97 20.99
N ALA A 31 -9.05 7.00 21.23
CA ALA A 31 -10.01 7.34 20.19
C ALA A 31 -9.80 8.76 19.63
N GLU A 32 -9.41 9.73 20.47
CA GLU A 32 -9.11 11.11 20.05
C GLU A 32 -7.88 11.15 19.14
N GLU A 33 -6.80 10.45 19.51
CA GLU A 33 -5.61 10.33 18.65
C GLU A 33 -5.95 9.67 17.30
N LEU A 34 -6.79 8.62 17.29
CA LEU A 34 -7.21 7.97 16.04
C LEU A 34 -8.13 8.84 15.17
N GLU A 35 -8.92 9.73 15.77
CA GLU A 35 -9.77 10.68 15.04
C GLU A 35 -8.95 11.75 14.31
N ASP A 36 -7.80 12.14 14.86
CA ASP A 36 -6.88 13.12 14.29
C ASP A 36 -5.95 12.55 13.20
N MET A 37 -5.69 11.24 13.23
CA MET A 37 -4.84 10.56 12.24
C MET A 37 -5.54 10.39 10.90
N ASP A 38 -4.78 10.47 9.81
CA ASP A 38 -5.21 10.03 8.48
C ASP A 38 -4.77 8.59 8.16
N THR A 39 -5.12 8.10 6.96
CA THR A 39 -4.76 6.74 6.53
C THR A 39 -3.24 6.58 6.41
N GLN A 40 -2.54 7.59 5.89
CA GLN A 40 -1.09 7.57 5.68
C GLN A 40 -0.35 7.49 7.02
N GLU A 41 -0.71 8.36 7.97
CA GLU A 41 -0.14 8.41 9.30
C GLU A 41 -0.38 7.08 10.03
N LEU A 42 -1.61 6.55 9.99
CA LEU A 42 -1.93 5.26 10.63
C LEU A 42 -1.07 4.12 10.06
N LEU A 43 -0.93 4.05 8.74
CA LEU A 43 -0.14 3.04 8.06
C LEU A 43 1.35 3.19 8.40
N TYR A 44 1.90 4.39 8.30
CA TYR A 44 3.32 4.67 8.56
C TYR A 44 3.70 4.35 10.00
N GLU A 45 2.92 4.86 10.95
CA GLU A 45 3.15 4.64 12.38
C GLU A 45 2.95 3.17 12.78
N THR A 46 1.99 2.47 12.18
CA THR A 46 1.88 1.02 12.35
C THR A 46 3.12 0.34 11.77
N GLY A 47 3.63 0.80 10.63
CA GLY A 47 4.85 0.31 10.00
C GLY A 47 6.08 0.36 10.90
N ASP A 48 6.24 1.43 11.67
CA ASP A 48 7.36 1.59 12.61
C ASP A 48 7.28 0.66 13.84
N SER A 49 6.06 0.38 14.30
CA SER A 49 5.83 -0.37 15.55
C SER A 49 5.54 -1.86 15.32
N ASP A 50 4.82 -2.19 14.26
CA ASP A 50 4.49 -3.54 13.81
C ASP A 50 4.46 -3.61 12.27
N PRO A 51 5.64 -3.75 11.63
CA PRO A 51 5.77 -3.78 10.18
C PRO A 51 4.94 -4.88 9.49
N GLN A 52 4.75 -6.03 10.15
CA GLN A 52 3.98 -7.14 9.59
C GLN A 52 2.51 -6.76 9.49
N THR A 53 1.97 -6.15 10.55
CA THR A 53 0.58 -5.70 10.57
C THR A 53 0.34 -4.57 9.56
N ALA A 54 1.29 -3.64 9.39
CA ALA A 54 1.17 -2.61 8.36
C ALA A 54 1.09 -3.19 6.93
N VAL A 55 1.84 -4.25 6.63
CA VAL A 55 1.72 -4.98 5.35
C VAL A 55 0.33 -5.62 5.20
N GLN A 56 -0.25 -6.17 6.28
CA GLN A 56 -1.61 -6.72 6.22
C GLN A 56 -2.66 -5.63 6.04
N MET A 57 -2.48 -4.45 6.64
CA MET A 57 -3.35 -3.29 6.46
C MET A 57 -3.31 -2.80 5.00
N MET A 58 -2.12 -2.62 4.43
CA MET A 58 -1.94 -2.30 3.01
C MET A 58 -2.69 -3.31 2.13
N LYS A 59 -2.45 -4.59 2.37
CA LYS A 59 -3.10 -5.65 1.62
C LYS A 59 -4.63 -5.58 1.72
N LEU A 60 -5.19 -5.37 2.92
CA LEU A 60 -6.64 -5.26 3.11
C LEU A 60 -7.22 -4.13 2.26
N LEU A 61 -6.58 -2.96 2.26
CA LEU A 61 -7.05 -1.81 1.48
C LEU A 61 -7.03 -2.13 -0.03
N LEU A 62 -5.93 -2.69 -0.54
CA LEU A 62 -5.80 -3.06 -1.96
C LEU A 62 -6.76 -4.19 -2.35
N ASP A 63 -6.97 -5.18 -1.47
CA ASP A 63 -7.95 -6.25 -1.66
C ASP A 63 -9.39 -5.75 -1.62
N THR A 64 -9.67 -4.68 -0.88
CA THR A 64 -11.01 -4.07 -0.83
C THR A 64 -11.24 -3.14 -2.02
N ALA A 65 -10.18 -2.52 -2.54
CA ALA A 65 -10.26 -1.63 -3.71
C ALA A 65 -10.56 -2.42 -4.99
N GLU A 66 -10.04 -3.65 -5.11
CA GLU A 66 -10.28 -4.55 -6.25
C GLU A 66 -10.15 -3.82 -7.61
N SER A 67 -11.24 -3.76 -8.39
CA SER A 67 -11.26 -3.11 -9.70
C SER A 67 -11.14 -1.60 -9.65
N HIS A 68 -11.43 -0.96 -8.50
CA HIS A 68 -11.27 0.48 -8.34
C HIS A 68 -9.80 0.92 -8.40
N LEU A 69 -8.84 0.00 -8.24
CA LEU A 69 -7.42 0.29 -8.53
C LEU A 69 -7.16 0.63 -10.01
N GLN A 70 -8.14 0.43 -10.90
CA GLN A 70 -8.06 0.87 -12.30
C GLN A 70 -8.63 2.28 -12.51
N GLU A 71 -9.14 2.91 -11.46
CA GLU A 71 -9.56 4.31 -11.48
C GLU A 71 -8.37 5.18 -11.05
N PRO A 72 -7.87 6.11 -11.90
CA PRO A 72 -6.67 6.88 -11.60
C PRO A 72 -6.72 7.62 -10.27
N GLU A 73 -7.87 8.20 -9.92
CA GLU A 73 -8.06 8.95 -8.67
C GLU A 73 -7.93 8.03 -7.45
N VAL A 74 -8.50 6.82 -7.51
CA VAL A 74 -8.43 5.85 -6.41
C VAL A 74 -7.02 5.27 -6.28
N ALA A 75 -6.41 4.91 -7.41
CA ALA A 75 -5.06 4.38 -7.43
C ALA A 75 -4.05 5.42 -6.93
N GLN A 76 -4.20 6.69 -7.35
CA GLN A 76 -3.37 7.79 -6.87
C GLN A 76 -3.56 8.03 -5.38
N GLN A 77 -4.80 8.07 -4.87
CA GLN A 77 -5.06 8.22 -3.44
C GLN A 77 -4.35 7.12 -2.62
N LEU A 78 -4.55 5.86 -2.99
CA LEU A 78 -4.00 4.74 -2.22
C LEU A 78 -2.48 4.64 -2.34
N LEU A 79 -1.94 4.64 -3.57
CA LEU A 79 -0.53 4.32 -3.81
C LEU A 79 0.37 5.55 -3.82
N GLY A 80 -0.14 6.68 -4.31
CA GLY A 80 0.60 7.93 -4.37
C GLY A 80 0.58 8.74 -3.08
N TRP A 81 -0.48 8.60 -2.28
CA TRP A 81 -0.62 9.32 -1.00
C TRP A 81 -0.57 8.34 0.19
N ASP A 82 -1.60 7.53 0.40
CA ASP A 82 -1.78 6.78 1.65
C ASP A 82 -0.65 5.79 1.94
N MET A 83 -0.12 5.12 0.92
CA MET A 83 0.85 4.03 1.08
C MET A 83 2.28 4.38 0.64
N CYS A 84 2.50 5.57 0.08
CA CYS A 84 3.78 5.92 -0.53
C CYS A 84 4.93 5.89 0.51
N ASP A 85 4.72 6.53 1.67
CA ASP A 85 5.70 6.51 2.76
C ASP A 85 5.83 5.13 3.41
N LEU A 86 4.78 4.30 3.35
CA LEU A 86 4.83 2.93 3.84
C LEU A 86 5.75 2.06 2.96
N CYS A 87 5.72 2.23 1.64
CA CYS A 87 6.61 1.54 0.69
C CYS A 87 8.10 1.93 0.90
N ARG A 88 8.36 3.15 1.36
CA ARG A 88 9.69 3.66 1.71
C ARG A 88 10.16 3.25 3.10
N ASN A 89 9.26 2.81 3.97
CA ASN A 89 9.60 2.51 5.35
C ASN A 89 10.54 1.30 5.42
N GLN A 90 11.79 1.52 5.85
CA GLN A 90 12.84 0.51 5.93
C GLN A 90 12.49 -0.71 6.79
N PHE A 91 11.62 -0.55 7.80
CA PHE A 91 11.17 -1.65 8.64
C PHE A 91 10.12 -2.51 7.93
N VAL A 92 9.38 -1.91 6.99
CA VAL A 92 8.28 -2.51 6.23
C VAL A 92 8.73 -3.12 4.90
N GLN A 93 9.80 -2.63 4.29
CA GLN A 93 10.29 -3.15 3.02
C GLN A 93 10.59 -4.65 3.07
N ALA A 94 11.38 -5.12 4.04
CA ALA A 94 11.70 -6.55 4.16
C ALA A 94 10.45 -7.47 4.28
N PRO A 95 9.47 -7.20 5.16
CA PRO A 95 8.26 -8.02 5.22
C PRO A 95 7.35 -7.85 4.01
N LEU A 96 7.28 -6.66 3.42
CA LEU A 96 6.48 -6.42 2.21
C LEU A 96 7.04 -7.21 1.02
N LEU A 97 8.35 -7.16 0.76
CA LEU A 97 8.98 -7.96 -0.30
C LEU A 97 8.74 -9.46 -0.09
N LYS A 98 8.83 -9.95 1.16
CA LYS A 98 8.50 -11.33 1.49
C LYS A 98 7.05 -11.68 1.16
N GLN A 99 6.11 -10.76 1.43
CA GLN A 99 4.71 -10.95 1.07
C GLN A 99 4.54 -11.01 -0.45
N LEU A 100 5.19 -10.11 -1.21
CA LEU A 100 5.10 -10.04 -2.67
C LEU A 100 5.60 -11.32 -3.36
N LYS A 101 6.59 -12.01 -2.80
CA LYS A 101 7.04 -13.32 -3.30
C LYS A 101 5.99 -14.42 -3.22
N HIS A 102 5.06 -14.31 -2.28
CA HIS A 102 4.06 -15.34 -2.00
C HIS A 102 2.65 -14.94 -2.43
N ASP A 103 2.46 -13.67 -2.81
CA ASP A 103 1.17 -13.08 -3.11
C ASP A 103 1.23 -12.30 -4.42
N ASP A 104 1.13 -13.05 -5.51
CA ASP A 104 1.16 -12.52 -6.87
C ASP A 104 -0.08 -11.65 -7.19
N ARG A 105 -1.14 -11.74 -6.38
CA ARG A 105 -2.28 -10.81 -6.46
C ARG A 105 -1.87 -9.44 -5.94
N LEU A 106 -1.24 -9.38 -4.77
CA LEU A 106 -0.74 -8.13 -4.18
C LEU A 106 0.27 -7.45 -5.12
N ALA A 107 1.18 -8.21 -5.71
CA ALA A 107 2.13 -7.70 -6.70
C ALA A 107 1.41 -7.02 -7.88
N ARG A 108 0.38 -7.66 -8.45
CA ARG A 108 -0.41 -7.03 -9.53
C ARG A 108 -1.20 -5.81 -9.08
N GLN A 109 -1.76 -5.82 -7.87
CA GLN A 109 -2.47 -4.65 -7.34
C GLN A 109 -1.56 -3.42 -7.21
N LEU A 110 -0.29 -3.63 -6.85
CA LEU A 110 0.70 -2.54 -6.76
C LEU A 110 1.21 -2.11 -8.13
N PHE A 111 1.59 -3.06 -9.00
CA PHE A 111 2.34 -2.76 -10.23
C PHE A 111 1.46 -2.60 -11.48
N GLN A 112 0.22 -3.09 -11.47
CA GLN A 112 -0.73 -3.04 -12.59
C GLN A 112 -1.98 -2.19 -12.29
N SER A 113 -1.90 -1.29 -11.31
CA SER A 113 -2.95 -0.30 -11.05
C SER A 113 -2.93 0.85 -12.07
N ALA A 114 -3.94 1.72 -12.00
CA ALA A 114 -4.00 2.97 -12.75
C ALA A 114 -3.06 4.08 -12.19
N TYR A 115 -2.08 3.71 -11.38
CA TYR A 115 -1.05 4.60 -10.86
C TYR A 115 0.32 3.92 -10.95
N VAL A 116 1.28 4.66 -11.50
CA VAL A 116 2.71 4.29 -11.51
C VAL A 116 3.49 5.51 -11.03
N GLY A 117 4.34 5.32 -10.02
CA GLY A 117 5.15 6.38 -9.45
C GLY A 117 6.10 5.85 -8.37
N ASP A 118 6.44 6.72 -7.43
CA ASP A 118 7.52 6.47 -6.49
C ASP A 118 7.34 5.18 -5.66
N ALA A 119 6.11 4.83 -5.28
CA ALA A 119 5.84 3.63 -4.51
C ALA A 119 6.36 2.35 -5.20
N GLN A 120 6.26 2.26 -6.53
CA GLN A 120 6.80 1.13 -7.29
C GLN A 120 8.31 1.22 -7.44
N GLU A 121 8.86 2.42 -7.66
CA GLU A 121 10.31 2.65 -7.74
C GLU A 121 11.01 2.25 -6.44
N ASP A 122 10.49 2.73 -5.30
CA ASP A 122 11.01 2.43 -3.96
C ASP A 122 11.01 0.92 -3.65
N LEU A 123 10.02 0.19 -4.15
CA LEU A 123 9.96 -1.28 -3.98
C LEU A 123 10.97 -2.01 -4.88
N LEU A 124 11.23 -1.51 -6.09
CA LEU A 124 12.25 -2.06 -6.97
C LEU A 124 13.66 -1.79 -6.42
N ASP A 125 13.89 -0.60 -5.88
CA ASP A 125 15.13 -0.23 -5.19
C ASP A 125 15.33 -1.05 -3.91
N ALA A 126 14.25 -1.27 -3.15
CA ALA A 126 14.29 -2.19 -2.01
C ALA A 126 14.69 -3.60 -2.46
N CYS A 127 14.19 -4.09 -3.60
CA CYS A 127 14.63 -5.39 -4.11
C CYS A 127 16.14 -5.44 -4.37
N ASP A 128 16.73 -4.39 -4.94
CA ASP A 128 18.19 -4.31 -5.10
C ASP A 128 18.92 -4.31 -3.76
N TRP A 129 18.44 -3.51 -2.81
CA TRP A 129 19.02 -3.38 -1.48
C TRP A 129 19.02 -4.71 -0.71
N PHE A 130 17.93 -5.48 -0.80
CA PHE A 130 17.78 -6.78 -0.15
C PHE A 130 18.32 -7.96 -0.99
N GLY A 131 18.82 -7.72 -2.20
CA GLY A 131 19.36 -8.75 -3.09
C GLY A 131 18.30 -9.67 -3.70
N GLU A 132 17.06 -9.18 -3.84
CA GLU A 132 15.89 -9.92 -4.28
C GLU A 132 15.71 -9.90 -5.81
N ALA A 133 16.72 -10.36 -6.54
CA ALA A 133 16.78 -10.25 -8.00
C ALA A 133 15.60 -10.92 -8.72
N GLU A 134 15.20 -12.13 -8.31
CA GLU A 134 14.07 -12.84 -8.93
C GLU A 134 12.74 -12.10 -8.72
N LEU A 135 12.54 -11.55 -7.51
CA LEU A 135 11.36 -10.74 -7.22
C LEU A 135 11.39 -9.46 -8.06
N LYS A 136 12.53 -8.78 -8.11
CA LYS A 136 12.68 -7.55 -8.90
C LYS A 136 12.29 -7.78 -10.35
N THR A 137 12.82 -8.83 -10.99
CA THR A 137 12.47 -9.17 -12.38
C THR A 137 10.97 -9.38 -12.54
N HIS A 138 10.33 -10.13 -11.65
CA HIS A 138 8.88 -10.33 -11.68
C HIS A 138 8.10 -9.03 -11.56
N LEU A 139 8.46 -8.16 -10.61
CA LEU A 139 7.78 -6.87 -10.42
C LEU A 139 8.00 -5.93 -11.61
N GLN A 140 9.18 -5.95 -12.23
CA GLN A 140 9.47 -5.20 -13.45
C GLN A 140 8.65 -5.70 -14.64
N GLU A 141 8.52 -7.02 -14.82
CA GLU A 141 7.67 -7.60 -15.87
C GLU A 141 6.20 -7.15 -15.70
N LEU A 142 5.68 -7.18 -14.47
CA LEU A 142 4.33 -6.67 -14.18
C LEU A 142 4.19 -5.19 -14.51
N LEU A 143 5.21 -4.38 -14.23
CA LEU A 143 5.23 -2.95 -14.52
C LEU A 143 5.31 -2.66 -16.01
N GLU A 144 6.13 -3.40 -16.76
CA GLU A 144 6.25 -3.30 -18.22
C GLU A 144 4.96 -3.71 -18.95
N GLU A 145 4.16 -4.59 -18.35
CA GLU A 145 2.82 -4.93 -18.82
C GLU A 145 1.78 -3.84 -18.52
N ASN A 146 2.07 -2.89 -17.63
CA ASN A 146 1.16 -1.80 -17.31
C ASN A 146 1.17 -0.73 -18.42
N PRO A 147 0.05 -0.45 -19.10
CA PRO A 147 0.00 0.50 -20.20
C PRO A 147 0.28 1.96 -19.81
N LEU A 148 0.30 2.27 -18.51
CA LEU A 148 0.61 3.60 -18.00
C LEU A 148 2.11 3.79 -17.69
N PHE A 149 2.91 2.73 -17.74
CA PHE A 149 4.34 2.83 -17.43
C PHE A 149 5.11 3.38 -18.63
N GLU A 150 5.74 4.54 -18.43
CA GLU A 150 6.59 5.20 -19.43
C GLU A 150 8.09 5.21 -19.03
N GLY A 151 8.43 4.57 -17.91
CA GLY A 151 9.72 4.68 -17.23
C GLY A 151 9.61 5.46 -15.91
N PHE A 152 10.66 5.40 -15.08
CA PHE A 152 10.88 6.34 -13.98
C PHE A 152 11.85 7.44 -14.46
N ASP A 153 11.63 8.67 -14.02
CA ASP A 153 12.38 9.87 -14.46
C ASP A 153 13.79 9.99 -13.86
#